data_AF-A0AAV6EG66-F1
#
_entry.id   AF-A0AAV6EG66-F1
#
_cell.length_a   1.000
_cell.length_b   1.000
_cell.length_c   1.000
_cell.angle_alpha   90.00
_cell.angle_beta   90.00
_cell.angle_gamma   90.00
#
_symmetry.space_group_name_H-M   'P 1'
#
loop_
_entity.id
_entity.type
_entity.pdbx_description
1 polymer ?
#
loop_
_entity_poly.entity_id
_entity_poly.type
_entity_poly.pdbx_seq_one_letter_code
_entity_poly.pdbx_strand_id
1 'polypeptide(L)' 'MKKFEVENVNCERCANTIKSSLEDDFGYIDVDMSVKPRVLSCDLLDKDVEKFKNELNSLGFSVIREL' A
#
# COMPACT_ATOMS: atom_id res chain seq x y z
N MET A 1 6.24 -0.42 -11.60
CA MET A 1 6.02 0.16 -10.27
C MET A 1 4.85 1.11 -10.27
N LYS A 2 3.75 0.72 -9.63
CA LYS A 2 2.56 1.55 -9.40
C LYS A 2 2.71 2.28 -8.07
N LYS A 3 2.09 3.46 -7.97
CA LYS A 3 2.11 4.29 -6.77
C LYS A 3 0.70 4.67 -6.37
N PHE A 4 0.43 4.64 -5.08
CA PHE A 4 -0.88 4.92 -4.52
C PHE A 4 -0.74 5.92 -3.38
N GLU A 5 -1.55 6.96 -3.39
CA GLU A 5 -1.77 7.74 -2.18
C GLU A 5 -2.68 6.93 -1.26
N VAL A 6 -2.25 6.72 -0.02
CA VAL A 6 -2.97 5.92 0.97
C VAL A 6 -3.25 6.72 2.23
N GLU A 7 -4.40 6.43 2.83
CA GLU A 7 -4.82 6.99 4.13
C GLU A 7 -4.75 5.94 5.25
N ASN A 8 -4.91 6.40 6.49
CA ASN A 8 -4.82 5.62 7.72
C ASN A 8 -3.42 5.03 8.05
N VAL A 9 -2.38 5.44 7.31
CA VAL A 9 -0.97 5.10 7.60
C VAL A 9 -0.29 6.21 8.42
N ASN A 10 -0.35 6.09 9.74
CA ASN A 10 0.06 7.17 10.65
C ASN A 10 1.47 7.00 11.25
N CYS A 11 1.98 5.78 11.34
CA CYS A 11 3.29 5.49 11.94
C CYS A 11 4.05 4.38 11.19
N GLU A 12 5.33 4.21 11.49
CA GLU A 12 6.17 3.17 10.87
C GLU A 12 5.61 1.77 11.10
N ARG A 13 4.94 1.54 12.24
CA ARG A 13 4.29 0.26 12.52
C ARG A 13 3.16 -0.04 11.53
N CYS A 14 2.37 0.96 11.12
CA CYS A 14 1.36 0.80 10.07
C CYS A 14 2.00 0.38 8.74
N ALA A 15 3.08 1.06 8.34
CA ALA A 15 3.82 0.73 7.14
C ALA A 15 4.39 -0.71 7.20
N ASN A 16 4.97 -1.10 8.33
CA ASN A 16 5.48 -2.46 8.53
C ASN A 16 4.38 -3.51 8.49
N THR A 17 3.18 -3.23 9.03
CA THR A 17 2.03 -4.13 8.91
C THR A 17 1.68 -4.38 7.45
N ILE A 18 1.53 -3.32 6.65
CA ILE A 18 1.25 -3.43 5.21
C ILE A 18 2.29 -4.31 4.53
N LYS A 19 3.59 -4.02 4.76
CA LYS A 19 4.69 -4.79 4.17
C LYS A 19 4.61 -6.26 4.55
N SER A 20 4.56 -6.55 5.86
CA SER A 20 4.52 -7.93 6.37
C SER A 20 3.29 -8.74 5.95
N SER A 21 2.17 -8.07 5.63
CA SER A 21 0.93 -8.74 5.27
C SER A 21 0.76 -8.92 3.77
N LEU A 22 1.35 -8.05 2.95
CA LEU A 22 1.10 -8.00 1.51
C LEU A 22 2.33 -8.34 0.66
N GLU A 23 3.56 -8.26 1.19
CA GLU A 23 4.76 -8.51 0.38
C GLU A 23 4.87 -9.97 -0.11
N ASP A 24 4.36 -10.94 0.67
CA ASP A 24 4.36 -12.36 0.26
C ASP A 24 3.45 -12.61 -0.97
N ASP A 25 2.37 -11.84 -1.09
CA ASP A 25 1.36 -11.99 -2.15
C ASP A 25 1.62 -11.10 -3.36
N PHE A 26 2.18 -9.91 -3.13
CA PHE A 26 2.26 -8.83 -4.12
C PHE A 26 3.70 -8.41 -4.46
N GLY A 27 4.71 -9.00 -3.79
CA GLY A 27 6.11 -8.65 -3.95
C GLY A 27 6.48 -7.39 -3.18
N TYR A 28 7.60 -6.76 -3.55
CA TYR A 28 8.17 -5.64 -2.80
C TYR A 28 7.19 -4.46 -2.64
N ILE A 29 7.01 -3.99 -1.40
CA ILE A 29 6.17 -2.84 -1.07
C ILE A 29 7.01 -1.82 -0.31
N ASP A 30 6.98 -0.57 -0.77
CA ASP A 30 7.55 0.55 -0.03
C ASP A 30 6.49 1.59 0.33
N VAL A 31 6.69 2.24 1.48
CA VAL A 31 5.76 3.26 2.00
C VAL A 31 6.56 4.49 2.36
N ASP A 32 6.35 5.57 1.62
CA ASP A 32 6.98 6.86 1.85
C ASP A 32 6.27 7.59 3.01
N MET A 33 6.94 7.56 4.15
CA MET A 33 6.53 8.20 5.39
C MET A 33 6.97 9.68 5.48
N SER A 34 7.61 10.24 4.45
CA SER A 34 8.04 11.64 4.41
C SER A 34 6.96 12.59 3.86
N VAL A 35 5.99 12.07 3.10
CA VAL A 35 4.92 12.84 2.44
C VAL A 35 3.56 12.66 3.11
N LYS A 36 2.63 13.59 2.88
CA LYS A 36 1.21 13.48 3.29
C LYS A 36 0.30 13.91 2.13
N PRO A 37 -0.63 13.05 1.65
CA PRO A 37 -0.91 11.66 2.05
C PRO A 37 0.32 10.73 1.91
N ARG A 38 0.33 9.60 2.63
CA ARG A 38 1.44 8.64 2.49
C ARG A 38 1.40 8.03 1.10
N VAL A 39 2.56 7.73 0.53
CA VAL A 39 2.64 7.12 -0.80
C VAL A 39 3.14 5.69 -0.67
N LEU A 40 2.36 4.73 -1.15
CA LEU A 40 2.72 3.33 -1.24
C LEU A 40 3.17 3.02 -2.67
N SER A 41 4.34 2.40 -2.83
CA SER A 41 4.89 1.94 -4.10
C SER A 41 4.94 0.41 -4.12
N CYS A 42 4.47 -0.22 -5.20
CA CYS A 42 4.53 -1.67 -5.35
C CYS A 42 4.66 -2.07 -6.84
N ASP A 43 5.36 -3.17 -7.11
CA ASP A 43 5.48 -3.75 -8.46
C ASP A 43 4.34 -4.73 -8.75
N LEU A 44 3.14 -4.16 -8.93
CA LEU A 44 1.91 -4.88 -9.25
C LEU A 44 1.67 -4.94 -10.76
N LEU A 45 1.12 -6.07 -11.22
CA LEU A 45 0.46 -6.16 -12.52
C LEU A 45 -0.96 -5.57 -12.44
N ASP A 46 -1.48 -5.04 -13.55
CA ASP A 46 -2.82 -4.41 -13.58
C ASP A 46 -3.94 -5.34 -13.09
N LYS A 47 -3.82 -6.66 -13.36
CA LYS A 47 -4.77 -7.68 -12.91
C LYS A 47 -4.83 -7.82 -11.38
N ASP A 48 -3.77 -7.46 -10.67
CA ASP A 48 -3.63 -7.67 -9.23
C ASP A 48 -3.99 -6.40 -8.42
N VAL A 49 -4.20 -5.26 -9.09
CA VAL A 49 -4.49 -3.97 -8.47
C VAL A 49 -5.78 -4.01 -7.64
N GLU A 50 -6.85 -4.59 -8.15
CA GLU A 50 -8.12 -4.69 -7.42
C GLU A 50 -8.01 -5.62 -6.21
N LYS A 51 -7.29 -6.75 -6.35
CA LYS A 51 -7.02 -7.65 -5.22
C LYS A 51 -6.21 -6.90 -4.15
N PHE A 52 -5.14 -6.20 -4.55
CA PHE A 52 -4.31 -5.42 -3.64
C PHE A 52 -5.11 -4.36 -2.86
N LYS A 53 -5.97 -3.60 -3.54
CA LYS A 53 -6.84 -2.60 -2.88
C LYS A 53 -7.77 -3.24 -1.85
N ASN A 54 -8.34 -4.41 -2.15
CA ASN A 54 -9.23 -5.13 -1.23
C ASN A 54 -8.49 -5.67 0.01
N GLU A 55 -7.30 -6.25 -0.18
CA GLU A 55 -6.47 -6.71 0.94
C GLU A 55 -6.01 -5.53 1.80
N LEU A 56 -5.58 -4.44 1.17
CA LEU A 56 -5.18 -3.21 1.87
C LEU A 56 -6.34 -2.62 2.70
N ASN A 57 -7.56 -2.61 2.14
CA ASN A 57 -8.78 -2.21 2.84
C ASN A 57 -9.10 -3.12 4.04
N SER A 58 -8.93 -4.43 3.86
CA SER A 58 -9.14 -5.42 4.92
C SER A 58 -8.16 -5.26 6.10
N LEU A 59 -6.97 -4.71 5.84
CA LEU A 59 -6.00 -4.33 6.89
C LEU A 59 -6.32 -2.99 7.58
N GLY A 60 -7.31 -2.23 7.09
CA GLY A 60 -7.73 -0.94 7.63
C GLY A 60 -7.09 0.28 6.95
N PHE A 61 -6.40 0.08 5.82
CA PHE A 61 -5.78 1.15 5.03
C PHE A 61 -6.56 1.36 3.73
N SER A 62 -6.60 2.57 3.19
CA SER A 62 -7.40 2.83 1.98
C SER A 62 -6.61 3.60 0.94
N VAL A 63 -6.86 3.28 -0.33
CA VAL A 63 -6.28 4.02 -1.46
C VAL A 63 -7.17 5.23 -1.75
N ILE A 64 -6.56 6.40 -1.73
CA ILE A 64 -7.20 7.66 -2.12
C ILE A 64 -7.21 7.77 -3.65
N ARG A 65 -6.04 7.57 -4.29
CA ARG A 65 -5.85 7.56 -5.74
C ARG A 65 -4.56 6.85 -6.16
N GLU A 66 -4.54 6.41 -7.41
CA GLU A 66 -3.33 5.95 -8.11
C GLU A 66 -2.62 7.15 -8.76
N LEU A 67 -1.29 7.17 -8.74
CA LEU A 67 -0.42 8.24 -9.24
C LEU A 67 0.20 7.90 -10.60
#